data_AF-B9BQJ2-F1
#
_entry.id   AF-B9BQJ2-F1
#
_cell.length_a   1.000
_cell.length_b   1.000
_cell.length_c   1.000
_cell.angle_alpha   90.00
_cell.angle_beta   90.00
_cell.angle_gamma   90.00
#
_symmetry.space_group_name_H-M   'P 1'
#
loop_
_entity.id
_entity.type
_entity.pdbx_description
1 polymer ?
#
loop_
_entity_poly.entity_id
_entity_poly.type
_entity_poly.pdbx_seq_one_letter_code
_entity_poly.pdbx_strand_id
1 'polypeptide(L)'
;MIADTTREGDLIERLDRLIDALEKQANRSEDTLWDAAQIAKWLGLSKTTVEIRVVTRPGFPAALRPAGAEQGQRRWFANEVVEWARKNRGTLPEPRKGRPRKTVS
;
A
#
# COMPACT_ATOMS: atom_id res chain seq x y z
N MET A 1 -24.40 -43.18 10.83
CA MET A 1 -23.13 -42.68 10.26
C MET A 1 -23.40 -41.64 9.16
N ILE A 2 -24.36 -40.72 9.36
CA ILE A 2 -24.77 -39.69 8.36
C ILE A 2 -24.59 -38.27 8.94
N ALA A 3 -24.76 -38.10 10.26
CA ALA A 3 -24.61 -36.80 10.93
C ALA A 3 -23.18 -36.22 10.91
N ASP A 4 -22.17 -37.08 10.83
CA ASP A 4 -20.76 -36.65 10.82
C ASP A 4 -20.38 -36.01 9.48
N THR A 5 -20.82 -36.62 8.37
CA THR A 5 -20.60 -36.14 7.01
C THR A 5 -21.32 -34.82 6.74
N THR A 6 -22.48 -34.58 7.34
CA THR A 6 -23.17 -33.27 7.26
C THR A 6 -22.39 -32.19 7.99
N ARG A 7 -21.81 -32.49 9.16
CA ARG A 7 -21.02 -31.54 9.92
C ARG A 7 -19.69 -31.20 9.24
N GLU A 8 -19.08 -32.18 8.58
CA GLU A 8 -17.92 -31.96 7.72
C GLU A 8 -18.25 -31.09 6.51
N GLY A 9 -19.38 -31.37 5.82
CA GLY A 9 -19.87 -30.55 4.71
C GLY A 9 -20.12 -29.10 5.11
N ASP A 10 -20.80 -28.88 6.24
CA ASP A 10 -21.07 -27.54 6.79
C ASP A 10 -19.78 -26.79 7.16
N LEU A 11 -18.76 -27.51 7.63
CA LEU A 11 -17.46 -26.94 7.97
C LEU A 11 -16.70 -26.54 6.70
N ILE A 12 -16.69 -27.38 5.67
CA ILE A 12 -16.05 -27.09 4.39
C ILE A 12 -16.72 -25.86 3.75
N GLU A 13 -18.05 -25.78 3.74
CA GLU A 13 -18.75 -24.62 3.18
C GLU A 13 -18.41 -23.31 3.93
N ARG A 14 -18.25 -23.38 5.26
CA ARG A 14 -17.82 -22.22 6.06
C ARG A 14 -16.38 -21.83 5.78
N LEU A 15 -15.48 -22.79 5.57
CA LEU A 15 -14.09 -22.52 5.20
C LEU A 15 -14.00 -21.90 3.81
N ASP A 16 -14.74 -22.40 2.83
CA ASP A 16 -14.79 -21.82 1.48
C ASP A 16 -15.29 -20.38 1.51
N ARG A 17 -16.36 -20.09 2.26
CA ARG A 17 -16.85 -18.71 2.45
C ARG A 17 -15.83 -17.80 3.13
N LEU A 18 -15.04 -18.34 4.06
CA LEU A 18 -13.97 -17.58 4.72
C LEU A 18 -12.83 -17.29 3.74
N ILE A 19 -12.42 -18.29 2.95
CA ILE A 19 -11.40 -18.14 1.91
C ILE A 19 -11.85 -17.07 0.91
N ASP A 20 -13.06 -17.16 0.38
CA ASP A 20 -13.64 -16.19 -0.55
C ASP A 20 -13.63 -14.76 0.03
N ALA A 21 -13.98 -14.61 1.32
CA ALA A 21 -14.01 -13.31 1.97
C ALA A 21 -12.61 -12.71 2.12
N LEU A 22 -11.63 -13.54 2.48
CA LEU A 22 -10.24 -13.13 2.64
C LEU A 22 -9.60 -12.78 1.29
N GLU A 23 -9.84 -13.58 0.25
CA GLU A 23 -9.35 -13.30 -1.11
C GLU A 23 -9.92 -11.99 -1.66
N LYS A 24 -11.23 -11.75 -1.50
CA LYS A 24 -11.85 -10.47 -1.90
C LYS A 24 -11.25 -9.27 -1.17
N GLN A 25 -10.89 -9.42 0.11
CA GLN A 25 -10.25 -8.35 0.88
C GLN A 25 -8.79 -8.11 0.45
N ALA A 26 -8.04 -9.17 0.16
CA ALA A 26 -6.67 -9.08 -0.34
C ALA A 26 -6.64 -8.33 -1.69
N ASN A 27 -7.49 -8.72 -2.63
CA ASN A 27 -7.54 -8.12 -3.97
C ASN A 27 -7.90 -6.62 -3.93
N ARG A 28 -8.82 -6.20 -3.05
CA ARG A 28 -9.14 -4.76 -2.87
C ARG A 28 -7.94 -3.94 -2.39
N SER A 29 -7.06 -4.56 -1.60
CA SER A 29 -5.86 -3.89 -1.10
C SER A 29 -4.80 -3.75 -2.18
N GLU A 30 -4.75 -4.70 -3.13
CA GLU A 30 -3.86 -4.68 -4.29
C GLU A 30 -4.21 -3.56 -5.27
N ASP A 31 -5.50 -3.35 -5.53
CA ASP A 31 -5.97 -2.33 -6.48
C ASP A 31 -6.06 -0.91 -5.88
N THR A 32 -5.69 -0.74 -4.61
CA THR A 32 -5.79 0.56 -3.95
C THR A 32 -4.73 1.52 -4.47
N LEU A 33 -5.18 2.64 -5.04
CA LEU A 33 -4.31 3.72 -5.53
C LEU A 33 -3.97 4.72 -4.41
N TRP A 34 -2.68 4.92 -4.18
CA TRP A 34 -2.12 5.92 -3.28
C TRP A 34 -1.63 7.17 -4.00
N ASP A 35 -1.81 8.33 -3.38
CA ASP A 35 -1.04 9.54 -3.72
C ASP A 35 0.28 9.62 -2.93
N ALA A 36 1.09 10.63 -3.24
CA ALA A 36 2.37 10.86 -2.58
C ALA A 36 2.24 11.10 -1.06
N ALA A 37 1.11 11.64 -0.57
CA ALA A 37 0.91 11.88 0.85
C ALA A 37 0.62 10.56 1.60
N GLN A 38 -0.16 9.66 1.00
CA GLN A 38 -0.41 8.33 1.53
C GLN A 38 0.88 7.50 1.58
N ILE A 39 1.69 7.53 0.51
CA ILE A 39 3.02 6.90 0.48
C ILE A 39 3.91 7.47 1.58
N ALA A 40 3.94 8.79 1.73
CA ALA A 40 4.75 9.47 2.74
C ALA A 40 4.34 9.07 4.17
N LYS A 41 3.04 9.02 4.45
CA LYS A 41 2.51 8.56 5.74
C LYS A 41 2.93 7.12 6.03
N TRP A 42 2.84 6.23 5.04
CA TRP A 42 3.20 4.83 5.21
C TRP A 42 4.71 4.63 5.43
N LEU A 43 5.56 5.36 4.70
CA LEU A 43 7.02 5.31 4.85
C LEU A 43 7.56 6.11 6.05
N GLY A 44 6.73 6.91 6.72
CA GLY A 44 7.18 7.83 7.78
C GLY A 44 8.04 8.98 7.26
N LEU A 45 7.83 9.41 6.00
CA LEU A 45 8.57 10.48 5.34
C LEU A 45 7.69 11.72 5.12
N SER A 46 8.32 12.83 4.71
CA SER A 46 7.56 13.99 4.23
C SER A 46 7.11 13.79 2.79
N LYS A 47 5.95 14.35 2.42
CA LYS A 47 5.43 14.32 1.04
C LYS A 47 6.48 14.78 0.02
N THR A 48 7.15 15.89 0.31
CA THR A 48 8.21 16.44 -0.55
C THR A 48 9.40 15.49 -0.70
N THR A 49 9.79 14.77 0.35
CA THR A 49 10.84 13.74 0.26
C THR A 49 10.41 12.62 -0.67
N VAL A 50 9.15 12.18 -0.60
CA VAL A 50 8.63 11.15 -1.49
C VAL A 50 8.68 11.62 -2.94
N GLU A 51 8.15 12.81 -3.24
CA GLU A 51 8.09 13.36 -4.60
C GLU A 51 9.46 13.59 -5.24
N ILE A 52 10.47 13.95 -4.46
CA ILE A 52 11.80 14.30 -4.98
C ILE A 52 12.75 13.10 -4.95
N ARG A 53 12.70 12.27 -3.92
CA ARG A 53 13.74 11.26 -3.63
C ARG A 53 13.28 9.82 -3.65
N VAL A 54 11.97 9.54 -3.56
CA VAL A 54 11.46 8.17 -3.54
C VAL A 54 10.91 7.80 -4.91
N VAL A 55 9.99 8.60 -5.45
CA VAL A 55 9.33 8.31 -6.74
C VAL A 55 10.25 8.42 -7.95
N THR A 56 11.41 9.06 -7.78
CA THR A 56 12.44 9.26 -8.82
C THR A 56 13.49 8.15 -8.82
N ARG A 57 13.43 7.20 -7.86
CA ARG A 57 14.43 6.14 -7.77
C ARG A 57 14.26 5.13 -8.91
N PRO A 58 15.38 4.57 -9.41
CA PRO A 58 15.31 3.48 -10.38
C PRO A 58 14.45 2.32 -9.87
N GLY A 59 13.59 1.81 -10.74
CA GLY A 59 12.69 0.69 -10.43
C GLY A 59 11.54 1.05 -9.48
N PHE A 60 11.33 2.32 -9.12
CA PHE A 60 10.13 2.73 -8.41
C PHE A 60 8.88 2.53 -9.30
N PRO A 61 7.71 2.15 -8.74
CA PRO A 61 6.50 1.89 -9.52
C PRO A 61 6.06 3.04 -10.42
N ALA A 62 5.50 2.69 -11.58
CA ALA A 62 5.00 3.66 -12.55
C ALA A 62 3.76 4.38 -12.01
N ALA A 63 3.68 5.69 -12.24
CA ALA A 63 2.53 6.47 -11.82
C ALA A 63 1.36 6.31 -12.81
N LEU A 64 0.19 5.98 -12.30
CA LEU A 64 -1.07 6.11 -13.01
C LEU A 64 -1.56 7.58 -12.93
N ARG A 65 -2.03 8.12 -14.06
CA ARG A 65 -2.69 9.42 -14.12
C ARG A 65 -4.12 9.24 -14.63
N PRO A 66 -5.14 9.42 -13.78
CA PRO A 66 -6.52 9.41 -14.24
C PRO A 66 -6.73 10.54 -15.26
N ALA A 67 -7.28 10.21 -16.43
CA ALA A 67 -7.75 11.13 -17.47
C ALA A 67 -6.72 11.89 -18.32
N GLY A 68 -5.49 11.37 -18.55
CA GLY A 68 -4.58 11.82 -19.62
C GLY A 68 -4.15 13.30 -19.60
N ALA A 69 -4.65 14.10 -18.66
CA ALA A 69 -4.32 15.49 -18.48
C ALA A 69 -2.88 15.58 -17.98
N GLU A 70 -2.08 16.43 -18.63
CA GLU A 70 -0.69 16.68 -18.22
C GLU A 70 -0.58 17.10 -16.74
N GLN A 71 -1.65 17.66 -16.18
CA GLN A 71 -1.78 18.11 -14.79
C GLN A 71 -2.48 17.11 -13.84
N GLY A 72 -2.83 15.92 -14.31
CA GLY A 72 -3.45 14.89 -13.48
C GLY A 72 -2.55 14.48 -12.30
N GLN A 73 -3.12 14.41 -11.10
CA GLN A 73 -2.40 13.98 -9.90
C GLN A 73 -1.89 12.55 -10.08
N ARG A 74 -0.60 12.35 -9.81
CA ARG A 74 0.04 11.03 -9.91
C ARG A 74 -0.49 10.12 -8.79
N ARG A 75 -0.87 8.92 -9.16
CA ARG A 75 -1.31 7.85 -8.26
C ARG A 75 -0.45 6.60 -8.50
N TRP A 76 -0.28 5.78 -7.48
CA TRP A 76 0.49 4.53 -7.55
C TRP A 76 -0.27 3.41 -6.89
N PHE A 77 -0.13 2.18 -7.36
CA PHE A 77 -0.69 1.04 -6.67
C PHE A 77 0.03 0.80 -5.34
N ALA A 78 -0.73 0.63 -4.27
CA ALA A 78 -0.19 0.49 -2.92
C ALA A 78 0.68 -0.75 -2.78
N ASN A 79 0.26 -1.88 -3.35
CA ASN A 79 1.00 -3.15 -3.34
C ASN A 79 2.39 -3.01 -3.98
N GLU A 80 2.50 -2.39 -5.15
CA GLU A 80 3.77 -2.20 -5.86
C GLU A 80 4.72 -1.32 -5.06
N VAL A 81 4.20 -0.25 -4.42
CA VAL A 81 5.01 0.63 -3.57
C VAL A 81 5.52 -0.12 -2.34
N VAL A 82 4.68 -0.92 -1.70
CA VAL A 82 5.05 -1.75 -0.54
C VAL A 82 6.08 -2.80 -0.94
N GLU A 83 5.89 -3.48 -2.06
CA GLU A 83 6.83 -4.49 -2.56
C GLU A 83 8.19 -3.87 -2.89
N TRP A 84 8.19 -2.75 -3.61
CA TRP A 84 9.41 -2.00 -3.89
C TRP A 84 10.12 -1.56 -2.61
N ALA A 85 9.38 -1.04 -1.63
CA ALA A 85 9.95 -0.59 -0.36
C ALA A 85 10.59 -1.76 0.42
N ARG A 86 9.96 -2.94 0.41
CA ARG A 86 10.53 -4.16 1.02
C ARG A 86 11.84 -4.57 0.37
N LYS A 87 11.92 -4.53 -0.97
CA LYS A 87 13.15 -4.84 -1.74
C LYS A 87 14.26 -3.82 -1.48
N ASN A 88 13.91 -2.55 -1.27
CA ASN A 88 14.84 -1.44 -1.08
C ASN A 88 15.12 -1.10 0.39
N ARG A 89 14.76 -2.00 1.32
CA ARG A 89 14.99 -1.85 2.76
C ARG A 89 16.44 -1.44 3.06
N GLY A 90 16.63 -0.46 3.94
CA GLY A 90 17.94 0.07 4.31
C GLY A 90 18.57 1.08 3.35
N THR A 91 18.01 1.27 2.14
CA THR A 91 18.44 2.32 1.20
C THR A 91 17.47 3.49 1.09
N LEU A 92 16.36 3.41 1.82
CA LEU A 92 15.35 4.46 1.83
C LEU A 92 15.93 5.71 2.52
N PRO A 93 15.58 6.93 2.05
CA PRO A 93 16.03 8.15 2.70
C PRO A 93 15.59 8.14 4.16
N GLU A 94 16.51 8.49 5.07
CA GLU A 94 16.12 8.67 6.46
C GLU A 94 15.10 9.82 6.58
N PRO A 95 14.12 9.69 7.49
CA PRO A 95 13.26 10.81 7.84
C PRO A 95 14.14 11.98 8.24
N ARG A 96 13.92 13.16 7.66
CA ARG A 96 14.64 14.36 8.09
C ARG A 96 14.38 14.54 9.58
N LYS A 97 15.42 14.48 10.41
CA LYS A 97 15.38 14.89 11.81
C LYS A 97 15.02 16.38 11.81
N GLY A 98 13.74 16.67 12.02
CA GLY A 98 13.23 18.04 11.93
C GLY A 98 14.01 18.95 12.88
N ARG A 99 14.23 20.19 12.46
CA ARG A 99 14.65 21.24 13.40
C ARG A 99 13.55 21.37 14.46
N PRO A 100 13.87 21.40 15.76
CA PRO A 100 12.86 21.60 16.80
C PRO A 100 12.05 22.86 16.46
N ARG A 101 10.72 22.74 16.41
CA ARG A 101 9.85 23.92 16.33
C ARG A 101 10.07 24.69 17.63
N LYS A 102 10.61 25.91 17.55
CA LYS A 102 10.56 26.84 18.69
C LYS A 102 9.09 27.08 18.98
N THR A 103 8.57 26.50 20.05
CA THR A 103 7.38 26.98 20.72
C THR A 103 7.70 28.39 21.19
N VAL A 104 7.04 29.38 20.59
CA VAL A 104 7.04 30.75 21.08
C VAL A 104 6.21 30.74 22.36
N SER A 105 6.85 31.06 23.48
CA SER A 105 6.21 31.27 24.79
C SER A 105 5.30 32.49 24.78
#